data_AF-A0AA97NAM4-F1
#
_entry.id   AF-A0AA97NAM4-F1
#
_cell.length_a   1.000
_cell.length_b   1.000
_cell.length_c   1.000
_cell.angle_alpha   90.00
_cell.angle_beta   90.00
_cell.angle_gamma   90.00
#
_symmetry.space_group_name_H-M   'P 1'
#
loop_
_entity.id
_entity.type
_entity.pdbx_description
1 polymer ?
#
loop_
_entity_poly.entity_id
_entity_poly.type
_entity_poly.pdbx_seq_one_letter_code
_entity_poly.pdbx_strand_id
1 'polypeptide(L)'
;LPELAALREQGRSLRGQLRVLEAEESDLEQRFYLGALQLPNRTHPAVPVGDQSQARLLEVVGEKPVFDFKPKGHLELGEGLDIIRQRRLSHVSGHRSYYLCGAGALLQHALVTFTLRKLLNKGFLPMTVPDLLRGAVFVSDPRPPCDPHDPPVIPCDPPPLTPQEGCGVQPSAAPSPVYTIDPARFEDLCLAGTSEVGIADRFGDHPVAPPPPGVVCSSTCYRAETDTGREPWGLYRVHQFTKVEMFGVTAAERGTESEELLDEFLGLQKEIFSELGLHYR
;
A
#
# COMPACT_ATOMS: atom_id res chain seq x y z
N LEU A 1 -58.28 27.44 -12.55
CA LEU A 1 -58.63 26.02 -12.69
C LEU A 1 -58.23 25.31 -11.39
N PRO A 2 -59.19 24.80 -10.60
CA PRO A 2 -58.92 24.17 -9.30
C PRO A 2 -57.97 22.96 -9.40
N GLU A 3 -58.02 22.25 -10.52
CA GLU A 3 -57.13 21.13 -10.84
C GLU A 3 -55.64 21.51 -10.88
N LEU A 4 -55.30 22.69 -11.45
CA LEU A 4 -53.92 23.21 -11.47
C LEU A 4 -53.42 23.55 -10.06
N ALA A 5 -54.30 24.02 -9.18
CA ALA A 5 -53.94 24.33 -7.79
C ALA A 5 -53.64 23.05 -7.00
N ALA A 6 -54.47 22.02 -7.17
CA ALA A 6 -54.26 20.69 -6.58
C ALA A 6 -52.94 20.05 -7.04
N LEU A 7 -52.64 20.09 -8.34
CA LEU A 7 -51.37 19.58 -8.89
C LEU A 7 -50.14 20.36 -8.35
N ARG A 8 -50.25 21.68 -8.17
CA ARG A 8 -49.17 22.49 -7.58
C ARG A 8 -48.92 22.16 -6.12
N GLU A 9 -49.98 21.90 -5.35
CA GLU A 9 -49.88 21.48 -3.96
C GLU A 9 -49.28 20.08 -3.84
N GLN A 10 -49.74 19.13 -4.66
CA GLN A 10 -49.14 17.81 -4.78
C GLN A 10 -47.64 17.89 -5.12
N GLY A 11 -47.25 18.72 -6.08
CA GLY A 11 -45.84 18.93 -6.43
C GLY A 11 -45.01 19.53 -5.28
N ARG A 12 -45.60 20.41 -4.45
CA ARG A 12 -44.93 20.92 -3.24
C ARG A 12 -44.77 19.82 -2.18
N SER A 13 -45.80 19.01 -1.96
CA SER A 13 -45.74 17.88 -1.03
C SER A 13 -44.69 16.86 -1.46
N LEU A 14 -44.67 16.50 -2.75
CA LEU A 14 -43.69 15.58 -3.32
C LEU A 14 -42.25 16.11 -3.17
N ARG A 15 -42.01 17.41 -3.42
CA ARG A 15 -40.69 18.01 -3.16
C ARG A 15 -40.31 17.98 -1.69
N GLY A 16 -41.27 18.12 -0.78
CA GLY A 16 -41.04 17.99 0.65
C GLY A 16 -40.62 16.57 1.04
N GLN A 17 -41.33 15.57 0.51
CA GLN A 17 -41.01 14.15 0.72
C GLN A 17 -39.66 13.78 0.12
N LEU A 18 -39.35 14.25 -1.10
CA LEU A 18 -38.09 13.97 -1.78
C LEU A 18 -36.90 14.46 -0.97
N ARG A 19 -36.96 15.69 -0.42
CA ARG A 19 -35.88 16.23 0.43
C ARG A 19 -35.60 15.40 1.69
N VAL A 20 -36.64 14.80 2.26
CA VAL A 20 -36.50 13.92 3.43
C VAL A 20 -35.86 12.60 2.99
N LEU A 21 -36.34 12.01 1.90
CA LEU A 21 -35.81 10.75 1.37
C LEU A 21 -34.36 10.87 0.89
N GLU A 22 -33.98 11.98 0.25
CA GLU A 22 -32.59 12.25 -0.17
C GLU A 22 -31.64 12.33 1.04
N ALA A 23 -32.08 12.95 2.14
CA ALA A 23 -31.30 13.00 3.38
C ALA A 23 -31.20 11.62 4.06
N GLU A 24 -32.29 10.85 4.05
CA GLU A 24 -32.30 9.48 4.58
C GLU A 24 -31.44 8.52 3.74
N GLU A 25 -31.48 8.64 2.41
CA GLU A 25 -30.66 7.89 1.47
C GLU A 25 -29.18 8.16 1.71
N SER A 26 -28.78 9.44 1.84
CA SER A 26 -27.39 9.82 2.10
C SER A 26 -26.87 9.27 3.43
N ASP A 27 -27.67 9.31 4.50
CA ASP A 27 -27.30 8.71 5.80
C ASP A 27 -27.19 7.19 5.72
N LEU A 28 -28.12 6.53 5.03
CA LEU A 28 -28.10 5.09 4.83
C LEU A 28 -26.89 4.64 4.00
N GLU A 29 -26.58 5.37 2.93
CA GLU A 29 -25.43 5.12 2.06
C GLU A 29 -24.11 5.24 2.85
N GLN A 30 -23.95 6.32 3.63
CA GLN A 30 -22.77 6.50 4.46
C GLN A 30 -22.61 5.36 5.48
N ARG A 31 -23.69 4.98 6.18
CA ARG A 31 -23.65 3.87 7.14
C ARG A 31 -23.36 2.53 6.47
N PHE A 32 -23.90 2.30 5.28
CA PHE A 32 -23.64 1.10 4.50
C PHE A 32 -22.15 1.00 4.15
N TYR A 33 -21.57 2.04 3.55
CA TYR A 33 -20.17 2.02 3.12
C TYR A 33 -19.17 1.97 4.27
N LEU A 34 -19.42 2.68 5.37
CA LEU A 34 -18.59 2.60 6.58
C LEU A 34 -18.48 1.17 7.13
N GLY A 35 -19.53 0.36 7.00
CA GLY A 35 -19.53 -1.04 7.38
C GLY A 35 -18.96 -1.96 6.28
N ALA A 36 -19.37 -1.75 5.03
CA ALA A 36 -18.99 -2.59 3.90
C ALA A 36 -17.48 -2.57 3.63
N LEU A 37 -16.84 -1.39 3.75
CA LEU A 37 -15.41 -1.22 3.50
C LEU A 37 -14.50 -1.79 4.60
N GLN A 38 -15.09 -2.20 5.74
CA GLN A 38 -14.37 -2.95 6.78
C GLN A 38 -14.33 -4.46 6.48
N LEU A 39 -15.10 -4.94 5.50
CA LEU A 39 -15.07 -6.35 5.14
C LEU A 39 -13.73 -6.68 4.46
N PRO A 40 -13.04 -7.75 4.89
CA PRO A 40 -11.85 -8.20 4.20
C PRO A 40 -12.21 -8.78 2.83
N ASN A 41 -11.21 -8.92 1.97
CA ASN A 41 -11.37 -9.65 0.72
C ASN A 41 -11.75 -11.13 0.97
N ARG A 42 -12.28 -11.79 -0.05
CA ARG A 42 -12.56 -13.22 -0.03
C ARG A 42 -11.26 -14.01 0.10
N THR A 43 -11.33 -15.15 0.79
CA THR A 43 -10.18 -16.03 0.98
C THR A 43 -10.15 -17.12 -0.09
N HIS A 44 -9.00 -17.27 -0.78
CA HIS A 44 -8.82 -18.35 -1.75
C HIS A 44 -8.91 -19.74 -1.07
N PRO A 45 -9.56 -20.76 -1.67
CA PRO A 45 -9.81 -22.05 -1.01
C PRO A 45 -8.56 -22.82 -0.56
N ALA A 46 -7.40 -22.57 -1.18
CA ALA A 46 -6.15 -23.23 -0.82
C ALA A 46 -5.41 -22.59 0.38
N VAL A 47 -5.86 -21.43 0.88
CA VAL A 47 -5.22 -20.73 2.00
C VAL A 47 -5.37 -21.57 3.27
N PRO A 48 -4.26 -21.87 3.98
CA PRO A 48 -4.33 -22.64 5.23
C PRO A 48 -5.10 -21.86 6.30
N VAL A 49 -5.97 -22.56 7.03
CA VAL A 49 -6.76 -21.97 8.12
C VAL A 49 -5.93 -21.96 9.41
N GLY A 50 -5.78 -20.79 10.03
CA GLY A 50 -5.15 -20.64 11.33
C GLY A 50 -4.29 -19.39 11.44
N ASP A 51 -3.46 -19.35 12.48
CA ASP A 51 -2.48 -18.28 12.70
C ASP A 51 -1.19 -18.51 11.88
N GLN A 52 -0.19 -17.66 12.10
CA GLN A 52 1.09 -17.77 11.39
C GLN A 52 1.79 -19.12 11.60
N SER A 53 1.50 -19.85 12.68
CA SER A 53 2.09 -21.18 12.92
C SER A 53 1.56 -22.24 11.93
N GLN A 54 0.42 -21.99 11.30
CA GLN A 54 -0.20 -22.87 10.31
C GLN A 54 0.24 -22.56 8.87
N ALA A 55 1.20 -21.65 8.69
CA ALA A 55 1.77 -21.36 7.38
C ALA A 55 2.33 -22.63 6.74
N ARG A 56 1.87 -22.94 5.51
CA ARG A 56 2.32 -24.10 4.76
C ARG A 56 3.67 -23.81 4.11
N LEU A 57 4.67 -24.60 4.45
CA LEU A 57 5.96 -24.59 3.75
C LEU A 57 5.78 -25.20 2.35
N LEU A 58 5.98 -24.41 1.30
CA LEU A 58 5.87 -24.88 -0.08
C LEU A 58 7.21 -25.41 -0.60
N GLU A 59 8.30 -24.70 -0.30
CA GLU A 59 9.61 -25.00 -0.86
C GLU A 59 10.72 -24.50 0.07
N VAL A 60 11.89 -25.14 0.00
CA VAL A 60 13.12 -24.66 0.64
C VAL A 60 14.21 -24.70 -0.42
N VAL A 61 14.90 -23.58 -0.62
CA VAL A 61 15.94 -23.45 -1.66
C VAL A 61 17.29 -23.15 -1.01
N GLY A 62 18.32 -23.82 -1.51
CA GLY A 62 19.68 -23.74 -0.98
C GLY A 62 19.83 -24.42 0.38
N GLU A 63 21.04 -24.32 0.93
CA GLU A 63 21.38 -24.88 2.24
C GLU A 63 21.86 -23.77 3.17
N LYS A 64 21.64 -23.95 4.49
CA LYS A 64 22.19 -23.03 5.49
C LYS A 64 23.72 -23.05 5.41
N PRO A 65 24.39 -21.89 5.28
CA PRO A 65 25.85 -21.86 5.25
C PRO A 65 26.45 -22.49 6.50
N VAL A 66 27.50 -23.29 6.32
CA VAL A 66 28.26 -23.91 7.41
C VAL A 66 29.48 -23.04 7.70
N PHE A 67 29.63 -22.64 8.96
CA PHE A 67 30.76 -21.85 9.44
C PHE A 67 31.57 -22.66 10.44
N ASP A 68 32.90 -22.56 10.36
CA ASP A 68 33.84 -23.08 11.36
C ASP A 68 34.02 -22.14 12.57
N PHE A 69 33.29 -21.01 12.56
CA PHE A 69 33.18 -20.05 13.65
C PHE A 69 31.71 -19.74 13.99
N LYS A 70 31.47 -19.13 15.15
CA LYS A 70 30.12 -18.66 15.53
C LYS A 70 29.73 -17.45 14.68
N PRO A 71 28.70 -17.53 13.82
CA PRO A 71 28.31 -16.40 12.99
C PRO A 71 27.82 -15.22 13.84
N LYS A 72 28.25 -14.02 13.47
CA LYS A 72 27.86 -12.76 14.12
C LYS A 72 26.56 -12.23 13.53
N GLY A 73 25.80 -11.47 14.32
CA GLY A 73 24.62 -10.76 13.83
C GLY A 73 25.00 -9.64 12.85
N HIS A 74 24.08 -9.26 11.95
CA HIS A 74 24.34 -8.26 10.92
C HIS A 74 24.70 -6.89 11.50
N LEU A 75 24.13 -6.51 12.65
CA LEU A 75 24.47 -5.24 13.30
C LEU A 75 25.90 -5.25 13.85
N GLU A 76 26.33 -6.35 14.48
CA GLU A 76 27.70 -6.48 14.99
C GLU A 76 28.72 -6.43 13.83
N LEU A 77 28.43 -7.11 12.72
CA LEU A 77 29.24 -7.06 11.50
C LEU A 77 29.26 -5.65 10.90
N GLY A 78 28.08 -5.03 10.80
CA GLY A 78 27.91 -3.71 10.19
C GLY A 78 28.61 -2.60 10.97
N GLU A 79 28.56 -2.64 12.31
CA GLU A 79 29.30 -1.71 13.17
C GLU A 79 30.79 -2.00 13.14
N GLY A 80 31.20 -3.27 13.12
CA GLY A 80 32.62 -3.66 13.06
C GLY A 80 33.30 -3.25 11.74
N LEU A 81 32.54 -3.13 10.66
CA LEU A 81 33.00 -2.67 9.35
C LEU A 81 32.73 -1.17 9.10
N ASP A 82 32.11 -0.47 10.04
CA ASP A 82 31.66 0.93 9.91
C ASP A 82 30.75 1.18 8.68
N ILE A 83 29.90 0.20 8.35
CA ILE A 83 28.95 0.26 7.24
C ILE A 83 27.50 0.43 7.69
N ILE A 84 27.19 0.15 8.96
CA ILE A 84 25.89 0.38 9.58
C ILE A 84 26.10 1.14 10.89
N ARG A 85 25.35 2.24 11.08
CA ARG A 85 25.31 2.97 12.36
C ARG A 85 23.89 3.07 12.89
N GLN A 86 23.67 2.60 14.12
CA GLN A 86 22.44 2.82 14.89
C GLN A 86 22.69 3.45 16.28
N ARG A 87 23.94 3.43 16.76
CA ARG A 87 24.28 3.99 18.08
C ARG A 87 24.19 5.51 18.09
N ARG A 88 23.72 6.03 19.23
CA ARG A 88 23.62 7.47 19.54
C ARG A 88 22.77 8.25 18.53
N LEU A 89 21.70 7.64 18.03
CA LEU A 89 20.76 8.26 17.09
C LEU A 89 19.44 8.71 17.74
N SER A 90 19.21 8.40 19.02
CA SER A 90 17.94 8.71 19.71
C SER A 90 17.54 10.18 19.61
N HIS A 91 18.50 11.10 19.79
CA HIS A 91 18.27 12.55 19.69
C HIS A 91 18.49 13.13 18.28
N VAL A 92 18.87 12.29 17.30
CA VAL A 92 19.15 12.72 15.92
C VAL A 92 17.98 12.35 15.01
N SER A 93 17.66 11.06 14.95
CA SER A 93 16.67 10.48 14.03
C SER A 93 15.72 9.50 14.73
N GLY A 94 15.80 9.39 16.07
CA GLY A 94 14.93 8.51 16.86
C GLY A 94 15.37 7.05 16.88
N HIS A 95 14.60 6.22 17.59
CA HIS A 95 14.81 4.77 17.66
C HIS A 95 14.55 4.10 16.31
N ARG A 96 15.13 2.92 16.07
CA ARG A 96 14.96 2.13 14.82
C ARG A 96 15.30 2.89 13.51
N SER A 97 16.04 3.98 13.63
CA SER A 97 16.69 4.66 12.52
C SER A 97 18.11 4.11 12.31
N TYR A 98 18.70 4.32 11.14
CA TYR A 98 20.03 3.85 10.82
C TYR A 98 20.70 4.73 9.75
N TYR A 99 22.02 4.64 9.67
CA TYR A 99 22.80 5.09 8.52
C TYR A 99 23.48 3.89 7.87
N LEU A 100 23.56 3.90 6.54
CA LEU A 100 24.46 3.05 5.78
C LEU A 100 25.63 3.89 5.26
N CYS A 101 26.85 3.40 5.45
CA CYS A 101 28.09 4.10 5.10
C CYS A 101 28.95 3.22 4.20
N GLY A 102 29.75 3.85 3.32
CA GLY A 102 30.73 3.15 2.48
C GLY A 102 30.13 1.94 1.74
N ALA A 103 30.67 0.74 2.01
CA ALA A 103 30.21 -0.49 1.38
C ALA A 103 28.75 -0.85 1.71
N GLY A 104 28.21 -0.43 2.86
CA GLY A 104 26.79 -0.64 3.20
C GLY A 104 25.86 0.18 2.31
N ALA A 105 26.22 1.43 2.02
CA ALA A 105 25.46 2.27 1.09
C ALA A 105 25.55 1.73 -0.34
N LEU A 106 26.75 1.33 -0.78
CA LEU A 106 26.96 0.70 -2.08
C LEU A 106 26.15 -0.59 -2.23
N LEU A 107 26.07 -1.41 -1.18
CA LEU A 107 25.27 -2.63 -1.18
C LEU A 107 23.78 -2.33 -1.39
N GLN A 108 23.22 -1.31 -0.71
CA GLN A 108 21.83 -0.89 -0.94
C GLN A 108 21.60 -0.48 -2.40
N HIS A 109 22.47 0.37 -2.95
CA HIS A 109 22.35 0.81 -4.34
C HIS A 109 22.48 -0.36 -5.33
N ALA A 110 23.39 -1.30 -5.06
CA ALA A 110 23.61 -2.47 -5.89
C ALA A 110 22.39 -3.39 -5.90
N LEU A 111 21.79 -3.68 -4.73
CA LEU A 111 20.59 -4.50 -4.61
C LEU A 111 19.40 -3.87 -5.35
N VAL A 112 19.13 -2.57 -5.13
CA VAL A 112 18.07 -1.85 -5.83
C VAL A 112 18.29 -1.89 -7.35
N THR A 113 19.50 -1.58 -7.81
CA THR A 113 19.82 -1.56 -9.24
C THR A 113 19.73 -2.94 -9.88
N PHE A 114 20.20 -3.97 -9.18
CA PHE A 114 20.12 -5.36 -9.62
C PHE A 114 18.67 -5.78 -9.84
N THR A 115 17.81 -5.58 -8.85
CA THR A 115 16.39 -5.93 -8.94
C THR A 115 15.68 -5.15 -10.04
N LEU A 116 15.89 -3.81 -10.11
CA LEU A 116 15.30 -2.99 -11.18
C LEU A 116 15.71 -3.49 -12.56
N ARG A 117 17.01 -3.69 -12.81
CA ARG A 117 17.50 -4.17 -14.12
C ARG A 117 16.89 -5.52 -14.50
N LYS A 118 16.79 -6.44 -13.54
CA LYS A 118 16.18 -7.75 -13.77
C LYS A 118 14.72 -7.63 -14.21
N LEU A 119 13.93 -6.82 -13.51
CA LEU A 119 12.51 -6.63 -13.82
C LEU A 119 12.30 -5.85 -15.13
N LEU A 120 13.13 -4.85 -15.41
CA LEU A 120 13.12 -4.13 -16.68
C LEU A 120 13.40 -5.07 -17.87
N ASN A 121 14.34 -6.00 -17.72
CA ASN A 121 14.62 -7.01 -18.76
C ASN A 121 13.46 -8.00 -18.98
N LYS A 122 12.54 -8.12 -18.02
CA LYS A 122 11.30 -8.89 -18.13
C LYS A 122 10.13 -8.06 -18.67
N GLY A 123 10.37 -6.80 -19.03
CA GLY A 123 9.35 -5.92 -19.62
C GLY A 123 8.50 -5.15 -18.62
N PHE A 124 8.89 -5.11 -17.34
CA PHE A 124 8.17 -4.30 -16.34
C PHE A 124 8.27 -2.81 -16.69
N LEU A 125 7.17 -2.09 -16.53
CA LEU A 125 7.12 -0.64 -16.68
C LEU A 125 7.71 0.04 -15.43
N PRO A 126 8.84 0.76 -15.52
CA PRO A 126 9.35 1.51 -14.39
C PRO A 126 8.45 2.69 -14.06
N MET A 127 8.19 2.89 -12.77
CA MET A 127 7.41 3.99 -12.26
C MET A 127 8.11 4.66 -11.08
N THR A 128 7.93 5.98 -10.95
CA THR A 128 8.23 6.75 -9.75
C THR A 128 6.92 7.34 -9.26
N VAL A 129 6.62 7.20 -7.97
CA VAL A 129 5.36 7.65 -7.37
C VAL A 129 5.63 8.65 -6.24
N PRO A 130 4.67 9.51 -5.89
CA PRO A 130 4.79 10.35 -4.69
C PRO A 130 4.84 9.50 -3.42
N ASP A 131 5.72 9.86 -2.48
CA ASP A 131 5.79 9.23 -1.14
C ASP A 131 4.77 9.84 -0.15
N LEU A 132 4.30 11.06 -0.43
CA LEU A 132 3.25 11.76 0.32
C LEU A 132 1.94 11.66 -0.46
N LEU A 133 0.95 11.01 0.14
CA LEU A 133 -0.33 10.71 -0.49
C LEU A 133 -1.48 11.12 0.46
N ARG A 134 -2.63 11.42 -0.11
CA ARG A 134 -3.86 11.70 0.65
C ARG A 134 -4.34 10.45 1.38
N GLY A 135 -4.96 10.60 2.55
CA GLY A 135 -5.45 9.49 3.36
C GLY A 135 -6.43 8.59 2.60
N ALA A 136 -7.21 9.17 1.69
CA ALA A 136 -8.14 8.47 0.81
C ALA A 136 -7.49 7.41 -0.11
N VAL A 137 -6.18 7.49 -0.38
CA VAL A 137 -5.48 6.47 -1.20
C VAL A 137 -5.13 5.23 -0.37
N PHE A 138 -5.01 5.38 0.95
CA PHE A 138 -4.68 4.29 1.87
C PHE A 138 -5.91 3.48 2.26
N VAL A 139 -7.05 4.15 2.39
CA VAL A 139 -8.31 3.57 2.84
C VAL A 139 -9.22 3.38 1.65
N SER A 140 -9.94 2.27 1.60
CA SER A 140 -11.15 2.20 0.79
C SER A 140 -12.22 3.04 1.50
N ASP A 141 -12.35 4.32 1.18
CA ASP A 141 -13.33 5.26 1.77
C ASP A 141 -14.07 5.99 0.64
N PRO A 142 -15.40 6.16 0.68
CA PRO A 142 -16.11 7.06 -0.23
C PRO A 142 -15.52 8.47 -0.18
N ARG A 143 -14.90 8.91 -1.28
CA ARG A 143 -14.45 10.30 -1.42
C ARG A 143 -15.66 11.25 -1.45
N PRO A 144 -15.67 12.37 -0.71
CA PRO A 144 -16.51 13.49 -1.11
C PRO A 144 -16.09 13.95 -2.52
N PRO A 145 -17.00 14.49 -3.34
CA PRO A 145 -16.69 14.90 -4.71
C PRO A 145 -15.56 15.94 -4.72
N CYS A 146 -14.76 15.90 -5.79
CA CYS A 146 -13.51 16.60 -6.08
C CYS A 146 -13.21 17.91 -5.33
N ASP A 147 -11.90 18.17 -5.16
CA ASP A 147 -11.31 19.40 -4.60
C ASP A 147 -12.08 20.66 -5.02
N PRO A 148 -12.49 21.55 -4.10
CA PRO A 148 -13.16 22.81 -4.44
C PRO A 148 -12.33 23.74 -5.34
N HIS A 149 -11.04 23.45 -5.55
CA HIS A 149 -10.16 24.16 -6.49
C HIS A 149 -10.14 23.58 -7.91
N ASP A 150 -10.75 22.43 -8.18
CA ASP A 150 -10.91 21.94 -9.54
C ASP A 150 -11.99 22.76 -10.27
N PRO A 151 -11.72 23.22 -11.51
CA PRO A 151 -12.70 23.97 -12.27
C PRO A 151 -13.94 23.09 -12.52
N PRO A 152 -15.17 23.60 -12.27
CA PRO A 152 -16.37 22.80 -12.38
C PRO A 152 -16.59 22.39 -13.83
N VAL A 153 -16.43 21.10 -14.11
CA VAL A 153 -16.96 20.50 -15.34
C VAL A 153 -18.46 20.33 -15.13
N ILE A 154 -19.22 21.40 -15.45
CA ILE A 154 -20.68 21.45 -15.56
C ILE A 154 -21.40 21.39 -14.19
N PRO A 155 -22.52 22.12 -13.97
CA PRO A 155 -23.34 21.94 -12.79
C PRO A 155 -24.13 20.64 -12.94
N CYS A 156 -23.48 19.53 -12.68
CA CYS A 156 -24.13 18.24 -12.47
C CYS A 156 -24.28 18.03 -10.97
N ASP A 157 -25.33 17.31 -10.57
CA ASP A 157 -25.52 16.78 -9.22
C ASP A 157 -24.19 16.20 -8.69
N PRO A 158 -23.90 16.29 -7.37
CA PRO A 158 -22.70 15.67 -6.81
C PRO A 158 -22.65 14.22 -7.31
N PRO A 159 -21.54 13.80 -7.95
CA PRO A 159 -21.44 12.42 -8.39
C PRO A 159 -21.66 11.51 -7.18
N PRO A 160 -22.34 10.36 -7.36
CA PRO A 160 -22.52 9.40 -6.28
C PRO A 160 -21.16 9.06 -5.67
N LEU A 161 -21.13 8.79 -4.37
CA LEU A 161 -19.93 8.35 -3.65
C LEU A 161 -19.38 7.09 -4.35
N THR A 162 -18.43 7.26 -5.26
CA THR A 162 -17.78 6.13 -5.92
C THR A 162 -16.81 5.50 -4.92
N PRO A 163 -16.99 4.23 -4.54
CA PRO A 163 -16.04 3.55 -3.69
C PRO A 163 -14.74 3.42 -4.46
N GLN A 164 -13.69 4.08 -3.98
CA GLN A 164 -12.34 3.79 -4.45
C GLN A 164 -11.74 2.76 -3.49
N GLU A 165 -11.31 1.62 -4.01
CA GLU A 165 -10.62 0.62 -3.20
C GLU A 165 -9.18 1.09 -2.96
N GLY A 166 -8.85 1.37 -1.70
CA GLY A 166 -7.48 1.71 -1.27
C GLY A 166 -6.71 0.45 -0.84
N CYS A 167 -5.44 0.61 -0.49
CA CYS A 167 -4.56 -0.51 -0.09
C CYS A 167 -4.89 -1.15 1.28
N GLY A 168 -6.05 -0.84 1.88
CA GLY A 168 -6.53 -1.48 3.11
C GLY A 168 -5.80 -1.08 4.40
N VAL A 169 -5.08 0.04 4.40
CA VAL A 169 -4.40 0.56 5.61
C VAL A 169 -5.18 1.77 6.12
N GLN A 170 -5.59 1.75 7.40
CA GLN A 170 -6.30 2.87 8.02
C GLN A 170 -5.32 3.85 8.71
N PRO A 171 -5.12 5.09 8.18
CA PRO A 171 -4.25 6.07 8.82
C PRO A 171 -4.81 6.59 10.15
N SER A 172 -6.12 6.48 10.37
CA SER A 172 -6.82 6.93 11.59
C SER A 172 -6.82 5.91 12.74
N ALA A 173 -6.24 4.72 12.57
CA ALA A 173 -6.13 3.74 13.64
C ALA A 173 -5.31 4.27 14.83
N ALA A 174 -5.59 3.78 16.04
CA ALA A 174 -4.86 4.17 17.25
C ALA A 174 -4.24 2.93 17.94
N PRO A 175 -2.90 2.79 17.97
CA PRO A 175 -1.88 3.65 17.36
C PRO A 175 -1.77 3.44 15.83
N SER A 176 -1.60 4.52 15.07
CA SER A 176 -1.63 4.46 13.60
C SER A 176 -0.37 3.77 13.04
N PRO A 177 -0.50 2.84 12.08
CA PRO A 177 0.64 2.26 11.39
C PRO A 177 1.30 3.23 10.39
N VAL A 178 0.64 4.34 10.07
CA VAL A 178 1.04 5.32 9.03
C VAL A 178 1.49 6.62 9.69
N TYR A 179 2.56 7.21 9.17
CA TYR A 179 2.97 8.56 9.57
C TYR A 179 2.12 9.60 8.85
N THR A 180 1.51 10.50 9.61
CA THR A 180 0.79 11.67 9.09
C THR A 180 1.61 12.94 9.29
N ILE A 181 1.52 13.86 8.32
CA ILE A 181 2.07 15.20 8.47
C ILE A 181 1.16 15.99 9.42
N ASP A 182 1.74 16.95 10.16
CA ASP A 182 1.03 17.78 11.13
C ASP A 182 -0.26 18.37 10.51
N PRO A 183 -1.45 17.88 10.91
CA PRO A 183 -2.72 18.26 10.29
C PRO A 183 -3.09 19.73 10.57
N ALA A 184 -2.48 20.36 11.58
CA ALA A 184 -2.67 21.79 11.82
C ALA A 184 -1.95 22.66 10.78
N ARG A 185 -1.03 22.08 9.98
CA ARG A 185 -0.23 22.78 8.97
C ARG A 185 -0.50 22.30 7.55
N PHE A 186 -0.68 20.99 7.38
CA PHE A 186 -0.90 20.35 6.10
C PHE A 186 -2.06 19.38 6.21
N GLU A 187 -3.14 19.67 5.49
CA GLU A 187 -4.34 18.85 5.49
C GLU A 187 -4.11 17.54 4.74
N ASP A 188 -4.46 16.43 5.39
CA ASP A 188 -4.58 15.10 4.79
C ASP A 188 -3.35 14.64 3.97
N LEU A 189 -2.16 14.64 4.59
CA LEU A 189 -0.95 14.08 3.99
C LEU A 189 -0.37 12.96 4.86
N CYS A 190 -0.14 11.81 4.23
CA CYS A 190 0.38 10.59 4.86
C CYS A 190 1.60 10.08 4.09
N LEU A 191 2.59 9.53 4.79
CA LEU A 191 3.76 8.88 4.18
C LEU A 191 3.44 7.41 3.84
N ALA A 192 3.79 7.00 2.62
CA ALA A 192 3.53 5.65 2.15
C ALA A 192 4.45 4.60 2.81
N GLY A 193 3.86 3.50 3.28
CA GLY A 193 4.60 2.32 3.80
C GLY A 193 5.05 1.32 2.72
N THR A 194 4.68 1.60 1.46
CA THR A 194 4.99 0.87 0.24
C THR A 194 4.62 1.73 -0.97
N SER A 195 5.36 1.64 -2.09
CA SER A 195 4.97 2.29 -3.36
C SER A 195 3.68 1.73 -3.96
N GLU A 196 3.19 0.57 -3.50
CA GLU A 196 1.89 0.01 -3.89
C GLU A 196 0.77 1.06 -3.84
N VAL A 197 0.73 1.88 -2.77
CA VAL A 197 -0.32 2.91 -2.58
C VAL A 197 -0.31 3.94 -3.72
N GLY A 198 0.87 4.44 -4.09
CA GLY A 198 1.00 5.40 -5.19
C GLY A 198 0.81 4.77 -6.58
N ILE A 199 1.14 3.48 -6.74
CA ILE A 199 0.92 2.77 -8.00
C ILE A 199 -0.58 2.46 -8.18
N ALA A 200 -1.28 2.04 -7.11
CA ALA A 200 -2.71 1.74 -7.15
C ALA A 200 -3.53 2.96 -7.58
N ASP A 201 -3.23 4.14 -7.04
CA ASP A 201 -3.86 5.42 -7.44
C ASP A 201 -3.79 5.65 -8.95
N ARG A 202 -2.62 5.42 -9.56
CA ARG A 202 -2.42 5.59 -11.00
C ARG A 202 -3.34 4.71 -11.84
N PHE A 203 -3.69 3.51 -11.38
CA PHE A 203 -4.52 2.58 -12.14
C PHE A 203 -6.01 2.60 -11.74
N GLY A 204 -6.35 3.17 -10.57
CA GLY A 204 -7.72 3.23 -10.07
C GLY A 204 -8.69 3.93 -11.02
N ASP A 205 -8.31 5.08 -11.56
CA ASP A 205 -9.17 5.88 -12.45
C ASP A 205 -8.85 5.68 -13.95
N HIS A 206 -7.71 5.08 -14.27
CA HIS A 206 -7.15 5.05 -15.63
C HIS A 206 -6.54 3.68 -16.00
N PRO A 207 -7.37 2.64 -16.21
CA PRO A 207 -6.90 1.33 -16.63
C PRO A 207 -6.23 1.42 -18.01
N VAL A 208 -5.12 0.70 -18.19
CA VAL A 208 -4.37 0.64 -19.44
C VAL A 208 -4.64 -0.69 -20.14
N ALA A 209 -4.98 -0.65 -21.43
CA ALA A 209 -5.23 -1.83 -22.25
C ALA A 209 -4.37 -1.81 -23.54
N PRO A 210 -3.53 -2.83 -23.79
CA PRO A 210 -3.21 -3.95 -22.90
C PRO A 210 -2.37 -3.49 -21.69
N PRO A 211 -2.51 -4.11 -20.51
CA PRO A 211 -1.67 -3.78 -19.36
C PRO A 211 -0.22 -4.24 -19.61
N PRO A 212 0.78 -3.58 -18.99
CA PRO A 212 2.14 -4.08 -19.02
C PRO A 212 2.24 -5.43 -18.26
N PRO A 213 3.27 -6.26 -18.52
CA PRO A 213 3.51 -7.50 -17.76
C PRO A 213 3.60 -7.27 -16.24
N GLY A 214 4.03 -6.07 -15.84
CA GLY A 214 4.01 -5.58 -14.48
C GLY A 214 4.54 -4.15 -14.41
N VAL A 215 4.40 -3.53 -13.24
CA VAL A 215 4.98 -2.23 -12.91
C VAL A 215 6.04 -2.45 -11.84
N VAL A 216 7.16 -1.75 -11.97
CA VAL A 216 8.24 -1.78 -10.97
C VAL A 216 8.50 -0.38 -10.44
N CYS A 217 8.58 -0.23 -9.12
CA CYS A 217 8.87 1.05 -8.48
C CYS A 217 9.89 0.87 -7.35
N SER A 218 10.90 1.74 -7.28
CA SER A 218 11.74 1.86 -6.09
C SER A 218 11.35 3.11 -5.32
N SER A 219 11.05 2.97 -4.03
CA SER A 219 10.60 4.05 -3.16
C SER A 219 11.18 3.93 -1.75
N THR A 220 11.10 5.03 -1.00
CA THR A 220 11.36 5.01 0.44
C THR A 220 10.06 4.73 1.17
N CYS A 221 10.02 3.65 1.94
CA CYS A 221 8.86 3.21 2.70
C CYS A 221 8.96 3.68 4.14
N TYR A 222 7.87 4.21 4.69
CA TYR A 222 7.79 4.70 6.07
C TYR A 222 6.72 3.94 6.86
N ARG A 223 7.10 3.36 8.01
CA ARG A 223 6.18 2.59 8.87
C ARG A 223 6.33 2.99 10.33
N ALA A 224 5.21 3.25 11.01
CA ALA A 224 5.23 3.64 12.42
C ALA A 224 5.59 2.46 13.34
N GLU A 225 5.37 1.21 12.89
CA GLU A 225 5.77 -0.02 13.60
C GLU A 225 5.37 0.02 15.09
N THR A 226 4.09 0.27 15.34
CA THR A 226 3.53 0.63 16.64
C THR A 226 3.46 -0.54 17.64
N ASP A 227 3.70 -1.77 17.19
CA ASP A 227 3.98 -2.91 18.07
C ASP A 227 5.46 -2.87 18.51
N THR A 228 5.69 -2.33 19.70
CA THR A 228 7.00 -1.91 20.22
C THR A 228 7.82 -3.01 20.88
N GLY A 229 7.35 -4.26 20.91
CA GLY A 229 7.92 -5.27 21.81
C GLY A 229 9.09 -6.10 21.26
N ARG A 230 9.22 -6.25 19.94
CA ARG A 230 9.98 -7.41 19.42
C ARG A 230 11.42 -7.14 19.02
N GLU A 231 11.78 -5.96 18.49
CA GLU A 231 13.13 -5.74 17.95
C GLU A 231 13.59 -4.26 18.00
N PRO A 232 14.28 -3.82 19.08
CA PRO A 232 14.72 -2.43 19.22
C PRO A 232 15.99 -2.08 18.44
N TRP A 233 16.76 -3.07 17.99
CA TRP A 233 18.04 -2.93 17.30
C TRP A 233 18.11 -3.83 16.08
N GLY A 234 18.92 -3.45 15.10
CA GLY A 234 19.03 -4.15 13.82
C GLY A 234 18.14 -3.51 12.74
N LEU A 235 18.09 -4.18 11.58
CA LEU A 235 17.45 -3.67 10.36
C LEU A 235 16.19 -4.45 9.98
N TYR A 236 15.75 -5.39 10.83
CA TYR A 236 14.63 -6.27 10.52
C TYR A 236 13.28 -5.58 10.71
N ARG A 237 13.16 -4.66 11.68
CA ARG A 237 12.01 -3.76 11.84
C ARG A 237 12.46 -2.32 12.07
N VAL A 238 12.35 -1.49 11.03
CA VAL A 238 12.81 -0.09 11.00
C VAL A 238 11.72 0.85 10.49
N HIS A 239 11.82 2.13 10.85
CA HIS A 239 10.81 3.12 10.47
C HIS A 239 10.88 3.59 9.02
N GLN A 240 12.05 3.43 8.41
CA GLN A 240 12.33 3.86 7.04
C GLN A 240 13.19 2.80 6.37
N PHE A 241 12.86 2.40 5.15
CA PHE A 241 13.68 1.50 4.33
C PHE A 241 13.40 1.69 2.85
N THR A 242 14.32 1.27 1.98
CA THR A 242 14.10 1.29 0.53
C THR A 242 13.58 -0.06 0.06
N LYS A 243 12.53 -0.06 -0.77
CA LYS A 243 11.95 -1.27 -1.36
C LYS A 243 11.82 -1.11 -2.86
N VAL A 244 12.02 -2.20 -3.60
CA VAL A 244 11.63 -2.32 -5.01
C VAL A 244 10.35 -3.16 -5.03
N GLU A 245 9.27 -2.57 -5.52
CA GLU A 245 7.95 -3.17 -5.58
C GLU A 245 7.61 -3.66 -6.98
N MET A 246 6.99 -4.84 -7.06
CA MET A 246 6.27 -5.31 -8.25
C MET A 246 4.79 -5.10 -8.04
N PHE A 247 4.10 -4.55 -9.04
CA PHE A 247 2.66 -4.33 -9.02
C PHE A 247 2.04 -4.82 -10.32
N GLY A 248 0.91 -5.51 -10.23
CA GLY A 248 0.24 -6.16 -11.35
C GLY A 248 -1.15 -5.60 -11.59
N VAL A 249 -1.48 -5.33 -12.86
CA VAL A 249 -2.85 -5.10 -13.30
C VAL A 249 -3.12 -6.09 -14.42
N THR A 250 -4.16 -6.89 -14.28
CA THR A 250 -4.50 -7.93 -15.25
C THR A 250 -5.99 -7.98 -15.50
N ALA A 251 -6.38 -8.57 -16.62
CA ALA A 251 -7.77 -8.83 -16.93
C ALA A 251 -8.36 -9.85 -15.94
N ALA A 252 -9.68 -9.91 -15.83
CA ALA A 252 -10.39 -10.90 -15.02
C ALA A 252 -11.38 -11.71 -15.88
N GLU A 253 -10.98 -12.04 -17.11
CA GLU A 253 -11.87 -12.67 -18.10
C GLU A 253 -12.08 -14.15 -17.83
N ARG A 254 -11.00 -14.89 -17.49
CA ARG A 254 -11.06 -16.33 -17.17
C ARG A 254 -11.19 -16.58 -15.67
N GLY A 255 -10.81 -15.60 -14.85
CA GLY A 255 -10.77 -15.71 -13.40
C GLY A 255 -9.52 -16.41 -12.85
N THR A 256 -8.51 -16.66 -13.71
CA THR A 256 -7.22 -17.28 -13.32
C THR A 256 -6.05 -16.33 -13.52
N GLU A 257 -6.24 -15.22 -14.22
CA GLU A 257 -5.17 -14.30 -14.61
C GLU A 257 -4.42 -13.71 -13.42
N SER A 258 -5.11 -13.38 -12.32
CA SER A 258 -4.47 -12.87 -11.11
C SER A 258 -3.67 -13.93 -10.37
N GLU A 259 -4.08 -15.20 -10.45
CA GLU A 259 -3.34 -16.33 -9.86
C GLU A 259 -2.07 -16.61 -10.68
N GLU A 260 -2.19 -16.63 -12.01
CA GLU A 260 -1.05 -16.78 -12.92
C GLU A 260 -0.02 -15.66 -12.73
N LEU A 261 -0.47 -14.41 -12.56
CA LEU A 261 0.40 -13.26 -12.30
C LEU A 261 1.07 -13.33 -10.91
N LEU A 262 0.35 -13.80 -9.89
CA LEU A 262 0.90 -14.03 -8.56
C LEU A 262 2.02 -15.08 -8.59
N ASP A 263 1.80 -16.18 -9.31
CA ASP A 263 2.79 -17.24 -9.50
C ASP A 263 4.03 -16.74 -10.27
N GLU A 264 3.84 -15.90 -11.29
CA GLU A 264 4.94 -15.25 -12.00
C GLU A 264 5.77 -14.35 -11.08
N PHE A 265 5.11 -13.51 -10.28
CA PHE A 265 5.79 -12.62 -9.34
C PHE A 265 6.54 -13.41 -8.27
N LEU A 266 5.95 -14.50 -7.74
CA LEU A 266 6.63 -15.40 -6.83
C LEU A 266 7.86 -16.05 -7.48
N GLY A 267 7.74 -16.47 -8.74
CA GLY A 267 8.86 -16.98 -9.54
C GLY A 267 10.01 -15.98 -9.64
N LEU A 268 9.70 -14.71 -9.94
CA LEU A 268 10.71 -13.64 -10.02
C LEU A 268 11.38 -13.36 -8.67
N GLN A 269 10.62 -13.38 -7.56
CA GLN A 269 11.19 -13.27 -6.23
C GLN A 269 12.19 -14.41 -5.97
N LYS A 270 11.79 -15.66 -6.26
CA LYS A 270 12.68 -16.82 -6.13
C LYS A 270 13.95 -16.71 -6.96
N GLU A 271 13.84 -16.25 -8.22
CA GLU A 271 14.99 -15.98 -9.08
C GLU A 271 15.94 -14.96 -8.43
N ILE A 272 15.42 -13.85 -7.90
CA ILE A 272 16.22 -12.81 -7.22
C ILE A 272 17.00 -13.40 -6.03
N PHE A 273 16.34 -14.13 -5.13
CA PHE A 273 17.01 -14.72 -3.97
C PHE A 273 18.03 -15.78 -4.37
N SER A 274 17.72 -16.59 -5.37
CA SER A 274 18.61 -17.64 -5.88
C SER A 274 19.86 -17.07 -6.54
N GLU A 275 19.73 -16.01 -7.36
CA GLU A 275 20.85 -15.33 -8.00
C GLU A 275 21.77 -14.61 -6.99
N LEU A 276 21.22 -14.17 -5.85
CA LEU A 276 21.99 -13.65 -4.72
C LEU A 276 22.64 -14.76 -3.87
N GLY A 277 22.38 -16.05 -4.18
CA GLY A 277 22.93 -17.19 -3.45
C GLY A 277 22.40 -17.31 -2.01
N LEU A 278 21.18 -16.84 -1.75
CA LEU A 278 20.57 -16.86 -0.42
C LEU A 278 19.78 -18.15 -0.19
N HIS A 279 19.85 -18.68 1.03
CA HIS A 279 18.96 -19.75 1.49
C HIS A 279 17.62 -19.16 1.95
N TYR A 280 16.51 -19.67 1.42
CA TYR A 280 15.16 -19.17 1.74
C TYR A 280 14.11 -20.28 1.72
N ARG A 281 12.92 -19.94 2.21
CA ARG A 281 11.73 -20.81 2.31
C ARG A 281 10.46 -19.99 2.20
#